data_AF-A0A969T6Z3-F1
#
_entry.id   AF-A0A969T6Z3-F1
#
_cell.length_a   1.000
_cell.length_b   1.000
_cell.length_c   1.000
_cell.angle_alpha   90.00
_cell.angle_beta   90.00
_cell.angle_gamma   90.00
#
_symmetry.space_group_name_H-M   'P 1'
#
loop_
_entity.id
_entity.type
_entity.pdbx_description
1 polymer ?
#
loop_
_entity_poly.entity_id
_entity_poly.type
_entity_poly.pdbx_seq_one_letter_code
_entity_poly.pdbx_strand_id
1 'polypeptide(L)'
;MSDTAFIETPIGAFGNDYLTKNVSELKYSRDSLLAQLLVSKQKFVNGLNSDRYFKYENKCSEKQEVKNIPENEEVNIDSLFEKSNKSEQLVILNSALNIAERNKRYVSINSDIIKSTRKNVFMHEISWHEKFTFPFACLIFFFVGAPLGAIIRKGGFGLPFLVSVVFFLIYYIVSILGKKFVEEGLLPAWQGMWLSSLLTLPLGLLFTYKATTDSALFDLSTYSKLILEPFKIFKNRLNILKKYWHT
;
A
#
# COMPACT_ATOMS: atom_id res chain seq x y z
N MET A 1 -11.01 49.05 -1.48
CA MET A 1 -10.15 48.41 -0.48
C MET A 1 -10.86 47.16 -0.01
N SER A 2 -10.52 46.02 -0.61
CA SER A 2 -11.12 44.72 -0.27
C SER A 2 -10.42 44.15 0.95
N ASP A 3 -11.18 43.92 2.01
CA ASP A 3 -10.73 43.19 3.20
C ASP A 3 -10.14 41.84 2.78
N THR A 4 -8.83 41.73 2.90
CA THR A 4 -8.10 40.46 2.88
C THR A 4 -8.13 39.88 4.29
N ALA A 5 -9.34 39.61 4.79
CA ALA A 5 -9.49 38.83 6.02
C ALA A 5 -9.01 37.41 5.74
N PHE A 6 -8.00 36.95 6.47
CA PHE A 6 -7.55 35.57 6.43
C PHE A 6 -8.72 34.67 6.80
N ILE A 7 -9.22 33.90 5.84
CA ILE A 7 -10.27 32.91 6.09
C ILE A 7 -9.62 31.80 6.90
N GLU A 8 -9.84 31.78 8.21
CA GLU A 8 -9.44 30.68 9.06
C GLU A 8 -10.14 29.41 8.55
N THR A 9 -9.36 28.41 8.19
CA THR A 9 -9.92 27.12 7.81
C THR A 9 -10.61 26.52 9.04
N PRO A 10 -11.87 26.08 8.93
CA PRO A 10 -12.59 25.58 10.09
C PRO A 10 -11.83 24.39 10.68
N ILE A 11 -11.80 24.31 12.00
CA ILE A 11 -11.00 23.32 12.77
C ILE A 11 -11.33 21.86 12.37
N GLY A 12 -12.48 21.62 11.72
CA GLY A 12 -12.88 20.32 11.15
C GLY A 12 -12.53 20.07 9.68
N ALA A 13 -11.99 21.04 8.94
CA ALA A 13 -11.67 20.91 7.50
C ALA A 13 -10.65 19.80 7.23
N PHE A 14 -9.74 19.57 8.18
CA PHE A 14 -8.72 18.51 8.11
C PHE A 14 -9.02 17.33 9.04
N GLY A 15 -10.21 17.26 9.66
CA GLY A 15 -10.54 16.18 10.61
C GLY A 15 -10.51 14.78 10.00
N ASN A 16 -10.68 14.69 8.68
CA ASN A 16 -10.57 13.43 7.94
C ASN A 16 -9.15 13.14 7.42
N ASP A 17 -8.24 14.10 7.47
CA ASP A 17 -6.86 13.89 7.05
C ASP A 17 -6.15 12.92 8.02
N TYR A 18 -5.35 12.02 7.48
CA TYR A 18 -4.60 11.05 8.27
C TYR A 18 -3.43 11.70 9.00
N LEU A 19 -2.97 12.87 8.54
CA LEU A 19 -1.84 13.59 9.14
C LEU A 19 -2.19 14.24 10.49
N THR A 20 -3.43 14.69 10.66
CA THR A 20 -3.89 15.47 11.83
C THR A 20 -4.42 14.60 12.97
N LYS A 21 -4.72 13.32 12.70
CA LYS A 21 -5.34 12.41 13.66
C LYS A 21 -4.39 11.91 14.75
N ASN A 22 -4.94 11.68 15.94
CA ASN A 22 -4.26 10.97 17.02
C ASN A 22 -4.21 9.44 16.76
N VAL A 23 -3.40 8.70 17.52
CA VAL A 23 -3.20 7.25 17.38
C VAL A 23 -4.51 6.46 17.51
N SER A 24 -5.38 6.83 18.46
CA SER A 24 -6.70 6.22 18.67
C SER A 24 -7.65 6.50 17.51
N GLU A 25 -7.71 7.76 17.07
CA GLU A 25 -8.53 8.21 15.93
C GLU A 25 -8.07 7.58 14.61
N LEU A 26 -6.76 7.43 14.41
CA LEU A 26 -6.17 6.72 13.28
C LEU A 26 -6.62 5.27 13.25
N LYS A 27 -6.63 4.59 14.40
CA LYS A 27 -7.07 3.20 14.52
C LYS A 27 -8.56 3.07 14.17
N TYR A 28 -9.40 3.93 14.74
CA TYR A 28 -10.84 3.94 14.44
C TYR A 28 -11.11 4.24 12.96
N SER A 29 -10.44 5.25 12.41
CA SER A 29 -10.56 5.64 11.01
C SER A 29 -10.10 4.52 10.08
N ARG A 30 -9.00 3.83 10.40
CA ARG A 30 -8.54 2.66 9.65
C ARG A 30 -9.60 1.55 9.67
N ASP A 31 -10.14 1.22 10.82
CA ASP A 31 -11.14 0.13 10.94
C ASP A 31 -12.42 0.46 10.17
N SER A 32 -12.86 1.72 10.20
CA SER A 32 -13.96 2.21 9.37
C SER A 32 -13.66 2.12 7.87
N LEU A 33 -12.47 2.55 7.44
CA LEU A 33 -12.04 2.46 6.04
C LEU A 33 -11.91 1.00 5.56
N LEU A 34 -11.45 0.10 6.43
CA LEU A 34 -11.41 -1.34 6.15
C LEU A 34 -12.81 -1.91 5.95
N ALA A 35 -13.77 -1.55 6.81
CA ALA A 35 -15.16 -1.94 6.64
C ALA A 35 -15.74 -1.42 5.31
N GLN A 36 -15.50 -0.14 4.98
CA GLN A 36 -15.92 0.44 3.71
C GLN A 36 -15.30 -0.26 2.50
N LEU A 37 -14.03 -0.64 2.58
CA LEU A 37 -13.34 -1.38 1.53
C LEU A 37 -13.93 -2.78 1.33
N LEU A 38 -14.26 -3.49 2.40
CA LEU A 38 -14.92 -4.80 2.33
C LEU A 38 -16.31 -4.69 1.71
N VAL A 39 -17.12 -3.73 2.15
CA VAL A 39 -18.45 -3.47 1.57
C VAL A 39 -18.35 -3.11 0.10
N SER A 40 -17.37 -2.27 -0.28
CA SER A 40 -17.16 -1.87 -1.68
C SER A 40 -16.76 -3.04 -2.55
N LYS A 41 -15.89 -3.93 -2.06
CA LYS A 41 -15.55 -5.18 -2.76
C LYS A 41 -16.76 -6.09 -2.93
N GLN A 42 -17.57 -6.27 -1.88
CA GLN A 42 -18.77 -7.11 -1.96
C GLN A 42 -19.79 -6.54 -2.94
N LYS A 43 -20.05 -5.23 -2.89
CA LYS A 43 -20.94 -4.54 -3.84
C LYS A 43 -20.44 -4.68 -5.28
N PHE A 44 -19.13 -4.59 -5.49
CA PHE A 44 -18.54 -4.78 -6.81
C PHE A 44 -18.77 -6.19 -7.33
N VAL A 45 -18.48 -7.23 -6.53
CA VAL A 45 -18.72 -8.63 -6.91
C VAL A 45 -20.20 -8.90 -7.18
N ASN A 46 -21.07 -8.44 -6.28
CA ASN A 46 -22.52 -8.61 -6.44
C ASN A 46 -23.02 -7.90 -7.70
N GLY A 47 -22.63 -6.64 -7.94
CA GLY A 47 -23.05 -5.89 -9.12
C GLY A 47 -22.51 -6.42 -10.44
N LEU A 48 -21.39 -7.16 -10.44
CA LEU A 48 -20.96 -7.92 -11.61
C LEU A 48 -21.85 -9.15 -11.84
N ASN A 49 -22.11 -9.93 -10.79
CA ASN A 49 -22.85 -11.19 -10.89
C ASN A 49 -24.35 -10.98 -11.16
N SER A 50 -25.05 -10.16 -10.38
CA SER A 50 -26.51 -10.03 -10.44
C SER A 50 -27.01 -9.13 -11.55
N ASP A 51 -26.31 -8.02 -11.83
CA ASP A 51 -26.88 -6.94 -12.65
C ASP A 51 -26.34 -6.93 -14.08
N ARG A 52 -25.23 -7.62 -14.35
CA ARG A 52 -24.43 -7.40 -15.58
C ARG A 52 -24.07 -8.68 -16.33
N TYR A 53 -23.49 -9.68 -15.68
CA TYR A 53 -23.15 -10.96 -16.34
C TYR A 53 -24.36 -11.89 -16.42
N PHE A 54 -25.09 -12.06 -15.31
CA PHE A 54 -26.29 -12.90 -15.23
C PHE A 54 -27.52 -12.04 -14.99
N LYS A 55 -27.72 -11.04 -15.84
CA LYS A 55 -28.93 -10.23 -15.77
C LYS A 55 -30.11 -11.10 -16.21
N TYR A 56 -30.74 -11.79 -15.27
CA TYR A 56 -32.02 -12.44 -15.46
C TYR A 56 -33.03 -11.31 -15.67
N GLU A 57 -33.33 -10.99 -16.93
CA GLU A 57 -34.37 -10.02 -17.22
C GLU A 57 -35.73 -10.63 -16.85
N ASN A 58 -36.20 -10.35 -15.64
CA ASN A 58 -37.58 -10.63 -15.21
C ASN A 58 -38.61 -9.70 -15.90
N LYS A 59 -38.34 -9.33 -17.16
CA LYS A 59 -39.22 -8.51 -18.01
C LYS A 59 -39.91 -9.36 -19.08
N CYS A 60 -40.29 -10.60 -18.76
CA CYS A 60 -41.49 -11.15 -19.41
C CYS A 60 -42.69 -10.44 -18.79
N SER A 61 -43.03 -9.29 -19.35
CA SER A 61 -44.35 -8.69 -19.13
C SER A 61 -45.37 -9.67 -19.73
N GLU A 62 -46.31 -10.11 -18.91
CA GLU A 62 -47.23 -11.22 -19.12
C GLU A 62 -46.64 -12.63 -18.97
N LYS A 63 -47.13 -13.33 -17.94
CA LYS A 63 -47.13 -14.79 -17.87
C LYS A 63 -47.96 -15.32 -19.04
N GLN A 64 -47.40 -15.38 -20.24
CA GLN A 64 -47.89 -16.36 -21.21
C GLN A 64 -47.55 -17.73 -20.60
N GLU A 65 -48.56 -18.59 -20.45
CA GLU A 65 -48.36 -19.99 -20.09
C GLU A 65 -47.45 -20.60 -21.16
N VAL A 66 -46.16 -20.63 -20.87
CA VAL A 66 -45.17 -21.33 -21.67
C VAL A 66 -45.46 -22.81 -21.48
N LYS A 67 -46.35 -23.34 -22.31
CA LYS A 67 -46.56 -24.79 -22.44
C LYS A 67 -45.25 -25.39 -22.92
N ASN A 68 -44.63 -26.15 -22.02
CA ASN A 68 -43.59 -27.14 -22.28
C ASN A 68 -42.48 -26.68 -23.24
N ILE A 69 -41.57 -25.81 -22.77
CA ILE A 69 -40.23 -25.77 -23.39
C ILE A 69 -39.55 -27.08 -23.00
N PRO A 70 -39.16 -27.95 -23.94
CA PRO A 70 -38.34 -29.12 -23.61
C PRO A 70 -37.06 -28.65 -22.94
N GLU A 71 -36.76 -29.19 -21.76
CA GLU A 71 -35.72 -28.75 -20.82
C GLU A 71 -34.27 -28.92 -21.36
N ASN A 72 -34.09 -29.18 -22.66
CA ASN A 72 -32.82 -29.64 -23.22
C ASN A 72 -32.56 -29.28 -24.70
N GLU A 73 -33.27 -28.30 -25.28
CA GLU A 73 -32.84 -27.74 -26.57
C GLU A 73 -31.82 -26.62 -26.33
N GLU A 74 -30.56 -26.87 -26.67
CA GLU A 74 -29.53 -25.83 -26.79
C GLU A 74 -29.99 -24.84 -27.87
N VAL A 75 -30.59 -23.74 -27.43
CA VAL A 75 -30.98 -22.66 -28.33
C VAL A 75 -29.70 -22.04 -28.90
N ASN A 76 -29.44 -22.30 -30.18
CA ASN A 76 -28.32 -21.71 -30.89
C ASN A 76 -28.61 -20.21 -31.15
N ILE A 77 -27.98 -19.36 -30.34
CA ILE A 77 -28.18 -17.90 -30.32
C ILE A 77 -27.77 -17.28 -31.67
N ASP A 78 -26.74 -17.84 -32.30
CA ASP A 78 -26.21 -17.36 -33.59
C ASP A 78 -27.25 -17.57 -34.71
N SER A 79 -27.92 -18.73 -34.73
CA SER A 79 -28.99 -19.01 -35.67
C SER A 79 -30.18 -18.06 -35.52
N LEU A 80 -30.54 -17.68 -34.28
CA LEU A 80 -31.60 -16.69 -34.02
C LEU A 80 -31.20 -15.29 -34.48
N PHE A 81 -29.94 -14.92 -34.30
CA PHE A 81 -29.41 -13.64 -34.75
C PHE A 81 -29.39 -13.55 -36.29
N GLU A 82 -28.94 -14.60 -36.97
CA GLU A 82 -28.91 -14.66 -38.44
C GLU A 82 -30.31 -14.65 -39.07
N LYS A 83 -31.30 -15.24 -38.38
CA LYS A 83 -32.69 -15.27 -38.85
C LYS A 83 -33.42 -13.92 -38.68
N SER A 84 -32.88 -13.00 -37.90
CA SER A 84 -33.49 -11.69 -37.64
C SER A 84 -33.28 -10.68 -38.79
N ASN A 85 -34.12 -9.64 -38.86
CA ASN A 85 -34.00 -8.64 -39.92
C ASN A 85 -32.73 -7.78 -39.74
N LYS A 86 -32.17 -7.25 -40.83
CA LYS A 86 -30.94 -6.43 -40.77
C LYS A 86 -31.05 -5.19 -39.86
N SER A 87 -32.25 -4.61 -39.74
CA SER A 87 -32.53 -3.52 -38.80
C SER A 87 -32.50 -4.01 -37.33
N GLU A 88 -33.08 -5.17 -37.06
CA GLU A 88 -33.08 -5.79 -35.72
C GLU A 88 -31.67 -6.20 -35.30
N GLN A 89 -30.88 -6.77 -36.22
CA GLN A 89 -29.46 -7.09 -35.97
C GLN A 89 -28.67 -5.85 -35.53
N LEU A 90 -28.88 -4.70 -36.18
CA LEU A 90 -28.22 -3.46 -35.79
C LEU A 90 -28.64 -2.97 -34.40
N VAL A 91 -29.92 -3.12 -34.05
CA VAL A 91 -30.41 -2.78 -32.69
C VAL A 91 -29.78 -3.69 -31.64
N ILE A 92 -29.72 -5.00 -31.92
CA ILE A 92 -29.09 -6.00 -31.03
C ILE A 92 -27.59 -5.71 -30.85
N LEU A 93 -26.86 -5.44 -31.94
CA LEU A 93 -25.42 -5.13 -31.86
C LEU A 93 -25.15 -3.84 -31.10
N ASN A 94 -25.91 -2.77 -31.36
CA ASN A 94 -25.74 -1.50 -30.64
C ASN A 94 -26.09 -1.64 -29.15
N SER A 95 -27.12 -2.41 -28.81
CA SER A 95 -27.46 -2.66 -27.40
C SER A 95 -26.40 -3.53 -26.71
N ALA A 96 -25.86 -4.55 -27.39
CA ALA A 96 -24.75 -5.35 -26.90
C ALA A 96 -23.48 -4.52 -26.67
N LEU A 97 -23.10 -3.66 -27.64
CA LEU A 97 -21.98 -2.72 -27.49
C LEU A 97 -22.18 -1.79 -26.30
N ASN A 98 -23.37 -1.18 -26.17
CA ASN A 98 -23.70 -0.31 -25.04
C ASN A 98 -23.64 -1.04 -23.70
N ILE A 99 -24.02 -2.32 -23.63
CA ILE A 99 -23.87 -3.15 -22.42
C ILE A 99 -22.38 -3.38 -22.13
N ALA A 100 -21.61 -3.79 -23.14
CA ALA A 100 -20.18 -4.05 -23.00
C ALA A 100 -19.40 -2.81 -22.53
N GLU A 101 -19.63 -1.65 -23.13
CA GLU A 101 -19.01 -0.39 -22.73
C GLU A 101 -19.39 0.03 -21.31
N ARG A 102 -20.68 -0.12 -20.94
CA ARG A 102 -21.13 0.14 -19.57
C ARG A 102 -20.45 -0.78 -18.57
N ASN A 103 -20.23 -2.05 -18.92
CA ASN A 103 -19.55 -3.03 -18.06
C ASN A 103 -18.07 -2.70 -17.90
N LYS A 104 -17.39 -2.37 -18.99
CA LYS A 104 -16.01 -1.89 -18.97
C LYS A 104 -15.86 -0.67 -18.07
N ARG A 105 -16.74 0.33 -18.23
CA ARG A 105 -16.73 1.56 -17.42
C ARG A 105 -16.97 1.27 -15.95
N TYR A 106 -17.90 0.37 -15.63
CA TYR A 106 -18.19 -0.01 -14.26
C TYR A 106 -17.01 -0.70 -13.59
N VAL A 107 -16.35 -1.63 -14.27
CA VAL A 107 -15.13 -2.30 -13.77
C VAL A 107 -14.04 -1.27 -13.50
N SER A 108 -13.77 -0.38 -14.46
CA SER A 108 -12.76 0.68 -14.29
C SER A 108 -13.04 1.53 -13.05
N ILE A 109 -14.24 2.11 -12.95
CA ILE A 109 -14.60 3.00 -11.84
C ILE A 109 -14.51 2.29 -10.48
N ASN A 110 -15.06 1.08 -10.37
CA ASN A 110 -15.02 0.36 -9.10
C ASN A 110 -13.60 -0.08 -8.73
N SER A 111 -12.77 -0.45 -9.71
CA SER A 111 -11.37 -0.77 -9.47
C SER A 111 -10.59 0.44 -8.93
N ASP A 112 -10.86 1.64 -9.46
CA ASP A 112 -10.25 2.89 -9.00
C ASP A 112 -10.71 3.26 -7.59
N ILE A 113 -12.00 3.10 -7.28
CA ILE A 113 -12.55 3.33 -5.93
C ILE A 113 -11.93 2.37 -4.91
N ILE A 114 -11.82 1.07 -5.25
CA ILE A 114 -11.21 0.08 -4.35
C ILE A 114 -9.73 0.39 -4.15
N LYS A 115 -9.01 0.79 -5.21
CA LYS A 115 -7.59 1.13 -5.15
C LYS A 115 -7.34 2.38 -4.30
N SER A 116 -8.13 3.43 -4.48
CA SER A 116 -8.01 4.68 -3.70
C SER A 116 -8.35 4.46 -2.23
N THR A 117 -9.42 3.72 -1.93
CA THR A 117 -9.81 3.35 -0.56
C THR A 117 -8.72 2.53 0.11
N ARG A 118 -8.14 1.56 -0.60
CA ARG A 118 -7.01 0.75 -0.10
C ARG A 118 -5.81 1.62 0.22
N LYS A 119 -5.45 2.54 -0.68
CA LYS A 119 -4.35 3.48 -0.47
C LYS A 119 -4.59 4.32 0.79
N ASN A 120 -5.82 4.79 1.03
CA ASN A 120 -6.15 5.54 2.24
C ASN A 120 -5.96 4.70 3.52
N VAL A 121 -6.31 3.41 3.51
CA VAL A 121 -6.04 2.50 4.63
C VAL A 121 -4.54 2.45 4.91
N PHE A 122 -3.72 2.23 3.87
CA PHE A 122 -2.27 2.17 4.03
C PHE A 122 -1.67 3.48 4.54
N MET A 123 -2.18 4.64 4.11
CA MET A 123 -1.73 5.94 4.63
C MET A 123 -2.00 6.07 6.13
N HIS A 124 -3.16 5.61 6.62
CA HIS A 124 -3.47 5.64 8.05
C HIS A 124 -2.55 4.71 8.86
N GLU A 125 -2.22 3.54 8.32
CA GLU A 125 -1.27 2.61 8.96
C GLU A 125 0.16 3.16 8.96
N ILE A 126 0.61 3.76 7.85
CA ILE A 126 1.89 4.44 7.73
C ILE A 126 2.01 5.51 8.81
N SER A 127 1.04 6.43 8.89
CA SER A 127 1.07 7.52 9.87
C SER A 127 0.99 7.04 11.31
N TRP A 128 0.32 5.92 11.55
CA TRP A 128 0.34 5.28 12.86
C TRP A 128 1.76 4.82 13.23
N HIS A 129 2.45 4.10 12.33
CA HIS A 129 3.81 3.65 12.58
C HIS A 129 4.83 4.79 12.62
N GLU A 130 4.67 5.82 11.78
CA GLU A 130 5.55 7.00 11.70
C GLU A 130 5.65 7.74 13.04
N LYS A 131 4.54 7.84 13.78
CA LYS A 131 4.51 8.43 15.13
C LYS A 131 5.39 7.66 16.13
N PHE A 132 5.63 6.36 15.94
CA PHE A 132 6.51 5.56 16.78
C PHE A 132 7.95 5.48 16.25
N THR A 133 8.12 5.40 14.94
CA THR A 133 9.46 5.27 14.34
C THR A 133 10.25 6.57 14.40
N PHE A 134 9.60 7.73 14.38
CA PHE A 134 10.28 9.03 14.51
C PHE A 134 11.05 9.19 15.84
N PRO A 135 10.43 9.03 17.03
CA PRO A 135 11.18 9.11 18.30
C PRO A 135 12.19 7.97 18.45
N PHE A 136 11.89 6.78 17.90
CA PHE A 136 12.84 5.67 17.88
C PHE A 136 14.09 5.98 17.05
N ALA A 137 13.93 6.69 15.92
CA ALA A 137 15.05 7.13 15.10
C ALA A 137 15.97 8.10 15.86
N CYS A 138 15.42 8.98 16.69
CA CYS A 138 16.22 9.85 17.56
C CYS A 138 17.13 9.03 18.50
N LEU A 139 16.64 7.92 19.06
CA LEU A 139 17.46 7.02 19.88
C LEU A 139 18.57 6.35 19.05
N ILE A 140 18.28 5.91 17.83
CA ILE A 140 19.28 5.33 16.93
C ILE A 140 20.37 6.36 16.60
N PHE A 141 19.97 7.58 16.25
CA PHE A 141 20.93 8.65 15.94
C PHE A 141 21.76 9.08 17.14
N PHE A 142 21.24 8.97 18.36
CA PHE A 142 22.04 9.16 19.56
C PHE A 142 23.20 8.15 19.66
N PHE A 143 22.94 6.87 19.38
CA PHE A 143 23.99 5.84 19.34
C PHE A 143 24.98 6.02 18.18
N VAL A 144 24.57 6.61 17.07
CA VAL A 144 25.51 6.94 15.98
C VAL A 144 26.34 8.17 16.32
N GLY A 145 25.72 9.22 16.88
CA GLY A 145 26.35 10.50 17.16
C GLY A 145 27.30 10.50 18.36
N ALA A 146 26.96 9.80 19.45
CA ALA A 146 27.78 9.71 20.65
C ALA A 146 29.22 9.18 20.40
N PRO A 147 29.42 8.03 19.73
CA PRO A 147 30.78 7.54 19.42
C PRO A 147 31.52 8.44 18.43
N LEU A 148 30.85 8.95 17.39
CA LEU A 148 31.48 9.83 16.41
C LEU A 148 31.95 11.15 17.04
N GLY A 149 31.14 11.73 17.93
CA GLY A 149 31.51 12.95 18.67
C GLY A 149 32.67 12.74 19.65
N ALA A 150 32.75 11.58 20.30
CA ALA A 150 33.82 11.28 21.26
C ALA A 150 35.18 10.99 20.61
N ILE A 151 35.20 10.33 19.45
CA ILE A 151 36.45 9.94 18.76
C ILE A 151 37.11 11.12 18.05
N ILE A 152 36.33 11.97 17.38
CA ILE A 152 36.84 13.00 16.46
C ILE A 152 37.18 14.29 17.23
N ARG A 153 37.98 14.19 18.30
CA ARG A 153 38.42 15.35 19.10
C ARG A 153 39.62 16.09 18.50
N LYS A 154 40.27 15.53 17.46
CA LYS A 154 41.43 16.15 16.78
C LYS A 154 41.06 16.98 15.53
N GLY A 155 39.78 16.99 15.12
CA GLY A 155 39.26 17.83 14.03
C GLY A 155 38.31 18.89 14.57
N GLY A 156 38.14 20.01 13.86
CA GLY A 156 37.15 21.05 14.23
C GLY A 156 35.71 20.50 14.27
N PHE A 157 34.80 21.24 14.92
CA PHE A 157 33.39 20.85 15.15
C PHE A 157 32.61 20.37 13.90
N GLY A 158 33.07 20.70 12.69
CA GLY A 158 32.38 20.36 11.42
C GLY A 158 32.48 18.90 10.97
N LEU A 159 33.54 18.15 11.31
CA LEU A 159 33.70 16.77 10.82
C LEU A 159 32.66 15.78 11.40
N PRO A 160 32.40 15.73 12.72
CA PRO A 160 31.35 14.87 13.26
C PRO A 160 29.94 15.31 12.79
N PHE A 161 29.73 16.61 12.59
CA PHE A 161 28.47 17.13 12.04
C PHE A 161 28.23 16.65 10.61
N LEU A 162 29.21 16.78 9.71
CA LEU A 162 29.09 16.36 8.32
C LEU A 162 28.79 14.87 8.20
N VAL A 163 29.50 14.03 8.95
CA VAL A 163 29.26 12.58 8.95
C VAL A 163 27.84 12.26 9.44
N SER A 164 27.37 12.96 10.47
CA SER A 164 26.00 12.79 10.98
C SER A 164 24.94 13.14 9.93
N VAL A 165 25.13 14.22 9.17
CA VAL A 165 24.23 14.61 8.06
C VAL A 165 24.17 13.54 6.97
N VAL A 166 25.31 12.95 6.60
CA VAL A 166 25.35 11.87 5.59
C VAL A 166 24.55 10.65 6.06
N PHE A 167 24.71 10.22 7.32
CA PHE A 167 23.91 9.12 7.88
C PHE A 167 22.43 9.45 7.96
N PHE A 168 22.09 10.70 8.33
CA PHE A 168 20.70 11.16 8.33
C PHE A 168 20.08 11.11 6.92
N LEU A 169 20.81 11.53 5.89
CA LEU A 169 20.36 11.46 4.50
C LEU A 169 20.12 10.02 4.05
N ILE A 170 21.05 9.10 4.35
CA ILE A 170 20.88 7.68 4.02
C ILE A 170 19.64 7.10 4.69
N TYR A 171 19.47 7.36 5.99
CA TYR A 171 18.28 6.95 6.74
C TYR A 171 17.00 7.51 6.12
N TYR A 172 17.00 8.81 5.76
CA TYR A 172 15.84 9.47 5.18
C TYR A 172 15.46 8.89 3.82
N ILE A 173 16.44 8.62 2.95
CA ILE A 173 16.22 7.99 1.64
C ILE A 173 15.60 6.60 1.83
N VAL A 174 16.16 5.77 2.71
CA VAL A 174 15.62 4.42 2.99
C VAL A 174 14.22 4.50 3.60
N SER A 175 13.95 5.48 4.46
CA SER A 175 12.63 5.72 5.03
C SER A 175 11.59 6.07 3.96
N ILE A 176 11.94 6.94 3.00
CA ILE A 176 11.06 7.26 1.87
C ILE A 176 10.79 6.03 1.01
N LEU A 177 11.83 5.23 0.71
CA LEU A 177 11.67 4.00 -0.07
C LEU A 177 10.75 3.01 0.65
N GLY A 178 10.93 2.82 1.96
CA GLY A 178 10.07 2.00 2.80
C GLY A 178 8.61 2.46 2.75
N LYS A 179 8.37 3.77 2.90
CA LYS A 179 7.04 4.37 2.76
C LYS A 179 6.43 4.10 1.37
N LYS A 180 7.20 4.30 0.30
CA LYS A 180 6.74 4.04 -1.08
C LYS A 180 6.37 2.59 -1.32
N PHE A 181 7.12 1.63 -0.79
CA PHE A 181 6.77 0.22 -0.89
C PHE A 181 5.46 -0.14 -0.19
N VAL A 182 5.12 0.54 0.90
CA VAL A 182 3.82 0.37 1.58
C VAL A 182 2.70 1.06 0.79
N GLU A 183 2.95 2.26 0.26
CA GLU A 183 1.97 2.98 -0.58
C GLU A 183 1.56 2.17 -1.83
N GLU A 184 2.52 1.44 -2.42
CA GLU A 184 2.28 0.56 -3.56
C GLU A 184 1.69 -0.81 -3.16
N GLY A 185 1.64 -1.12 -1.87
CA GLY A 185 1.16 -2.40 -1.35
C GLY A 185 2.13 -3.57 -1.57
N LEU A 186 3.41 -3.29 -1.80
CA LEU A 186 4.47 -4.31 -1.92
C LEU A 186 4.86 -4.89 -0.56
N LEU A 187 4.87 -4.04 0.48
CA LEU A 187 5.18 -4.42 1.85
C LEU A 187 4.05 -3.99 2.80
N PRO A 188 3.81 -4.75 3.88
CA PRO A 188 2.93 -4.30 4.95
C PRO A 188 3.56 -3.11 5.71
N ALA A 189 2.71 -2.24 6.26
CA ALA A 189 3.14 -0.98 6.90
C ALA A 189 4.20 -1.18 8.00
N TRP A 190 4.06 -2.24 8.80
CA TRP A 190 5.01 -2.54 9.87
C TRP A 190 6.41 -2.90 9.36
N GLN A 191 6.55 -3.50 8.17
CA GLN A 191 7.87 -3.80 7.60
C GLN A 191 8.47 -2.57 6.94
N GLY A 192 7.70 -1.88 6.10
CA GLY A 192 8.20 -0.75 5.34
C GLY A 192 8.61 0.43 6.21
N MET A 193 7.84 0.74 7.26
CA MET A 193 8.13 1.88 8.14
C MET A 193 9.30 1.64 9.09
N TRP A 194 9.53 0.37 9.49
CA TRP A 194 10.63 -0.01 10.38
C TRP A 194 11.90 -0.39 9.62
N LEU A 195 11.85 -0.48 8.29
CA LEU A 195 12.96 -0.89 7.44
C LEU A 195 14.21 -0.03 7.66
N SER A 196 14.04 1.30 7.69
CA SER A 196 15.12 2.25 7.93
C SER A 196 15.75 2.04 9.30
N SER A 197 14.92 1.86 10.33
CA SER A 197 15.38 1.60 11.71
C SER A 197 16.11 0.26 11.83
N LEU A 198 15.60 -0.80 11.22
CA LEU A 198 16.22 -2.13 11.21
C LEU A 198 17.58 -2.14 10.48
N LEU A 199 17.76 -1.25 9.50
CA LEU A 199 19.02 -1.10 8.79
C LEU A 199 20.03 -0.27 9.60
N THR A 200 19.60 0.86 10.16
CA THR A 200 20.50 1.81 10.83
C THR A 200 20.86 1.40 12.26
N LEU A 201 19.96 0.73 12.99
CA LEU A 201 20.19 0.28 14.36
C LEU A 201 21.40 -0.65 14.52
N PRO A 202 21.54 -1.75 13.75
CA PRO A 202 22.73 -2.60 13.86
C PRO A 202 24.00 -1.84 13.47
N LEU A 203 23.95 -0.96 12.47
CA LEU A 203 25.09 -0.12 12.10
C LEU A 203 25.49 0.83 13.23
N GLY A 204 24.53 1.48 13.89
CA GLY A 204 24.79 2.38 15.02
C GLY A 204 25.36 1.65 16.25
N LEU A 205 24.84 0.46 16.58
CA LEU A 205 25.40 -0.36 17.65
C LEU A 205 26.82 -0.83 17.34
N LEU A 206 27.08 -1.24 16.11
CA LEU A 206 28.42 -1.65 15.67
C LEU A 206 29.41 -0.48 15.74
N PHE A 207 29.01 0.72 15.30
CA PHE A 207 29.84 1.91 15.42
C PHE A 207 30.12 2.27 16.88
N THR A 208 29.10 2.18 17.75
CA THR A 208 29.28 2.39 19.19
C THR A 208 30.29 1.40 19.76
N TYR A 209 30.13 0.10 19.49
CA TYR A 209 31.00 -0.95 20.00
C TYR A 209 32.46 -0.78 19.54
N LYS A 210 32.66 -0.53 18.25
CA LYS A 210 34.01 -0.37 17.68
C LYS A 210 34.69 0.92 18.13
N ALA A 211 33.93 2.00 18.28
CA ALA A 211 34.44 3.26 18.83
C ALA A 211 34.96 3.12 20.26
N THR A 212 34.32 2.27 21.08
CA THR A 212 34.76 2.00 22.45
C THR A 212 35.97 1.04 22.50
N THR A 213 36.23 0.27 21.44
CA THR A 213 37.27 -0.79 21.41
C THR A 213 38.56 -0.36 20.67
N ASP A 214 38.85 0.95 20.60
CA ASP A 214 40.09 1.56 20.08
C ASP A 214 40.55 1.09 18.68
N SER A 215 39.63 0.57 17.86
CA SER A 215 39.94 0.05 16.52
C SER A 215 39.63 1.11 15.45
N ALA A 216 40.56 1.34 14.52
CA ALA A 216 40.35 2.23 13.38
C ALA A 216 39.11 1.81 12.57
N LEU A 217 38.06 2.64 12.59
CA LEU A 217 36.72 2.34 12.06
C LEU A 217 36.66 2.17 10.51
N PHE A 218 37.75 2.44 9.79
CA PHE A 218 37.76 2.60 8.33
C PHE A 218 38.44 1.46 7.57
N ASP A 219 38.46 0.24 8.12
CA ASP A 219 38.95 -0.91 7.36
C ASP A 219 37.82 -1.51 6.50
N LEU A 220 37.79 -1.13 5.21
CA LEU A 220 36.76 -1.50 4.22
C LEU A 220 36.57 -3.02 4.09
N SER A 221 37.60 -3.79 4.45
CA SER A 221 37.65 -5.26 4.46
C SER A 221 36.72 -5.90 5.50
N THR A 222 36.38 -5.17 6.58
CA THR A 222 35.50 -5.66 7.65
C THR A 222 34.02 -5.40 7.35
N TYR A 223 33.72 -4.33 6.61
CA TYR A 223 32.35 -3.93 6.28
C TYR A 223 31.61 -4.96 5.41
N SER A 224 32.34 -5.63 4.51
CA SER A 224 31.79 -6.68 3.64
C SER A 224 31.36 -7.92 4.43
N LYS A 225 32.13 -8.33 5.45
CA LYS A 225 31.76 -9.46 6.32
C LYS A 225 30.54 -9.13 7.19
N LEU A 226 30.44 -7.90 7.69
CA LEU A 226 29.36 -7.43 8.56
C LEU A 226 27.97 -7.40 7.91
N ILE A 227 27.88 -7.05 6.62
CA ILE A 227 26.60 -7.07 5.90
C ILE A 227 26.27 -8.51 5.44
N LEU A 228 27.28 -9.28 5.05
CA LEU A 228 27.07 -10.61 4.47
C LEU A 228 26.68 -11.66 5.52
N GLU A 229 27.24 -11.68 6.72
CA GLU A 229 26.96 -12.72 7.73
C GLU A 229 25.50 -12.75 8.24
N PRO A 230 24.91 -11.64 8.73
CA PRO A 230 23.51 -11.65 9.16
C PRO A 230 22.56 -11.91 7.99
N PHE A 231 22.88 -11.43 6.78
CA PHE A 231 22.11 -11.72 5.58
C PHE A 231 22.18 -13.21 5.17
N LYS A 232 23.33 -13.87 5.38
CA LYS A 232 23.51 -15.32 5.15
C LYS A 232 22.69 -16.16 6.13
N ILE A 233 22.66 -15.76 7.41
CA ILE A 233 21.86 -16.41 8.45
C ILE A 233 20.36 -16.24 8.14
N PHE A 234 19.93 -15.05 7.77
CA PHE A 234 18.55 -14.77 7.36
C PHE A 234 18.14 -15.58 6.13
N LYS A 235 18.99 -15.64 5.08
CA LYS A 235 18.77 -16.46 3.88
C LYS A 235 18.67 -17.95 4.20
N ASN A 236 19.51 -18.47 5.10
CA ASN A 236 19.43 -19.86 5.55
C ASN A 236 18.13 -20.17 6.29
N ARG A 237 17.65 -19.26 7.16
CA ARG A 237 16.37 -19.45 7.84
C ARG A 237 15.17 -19.39 6.89
N LEU A 238 15.22 -18.53 5.88
CA LEU A 238 14.20 -18.48 4.82
C LEU A 238 14.16 -19.78 3.99
N ASN A 239 15.32 -20.34 3.67
CA ASN A 239 15.41 -21.61 2.94
C ASN A 239 14.90 -22.80 3.77
N ILE A 240 15.10 -22.79 5.10
CA ILE A 240 14.55 -23.81 6.00
C ILE A 240 13.02 -23.74 6.01
N LEU A 241 12.43 -22.54 6.11
CA LEU A 241 10.98 -22.38 6.08
C LEU A 241 10.35 -22.77 4.73
N LYS A 242 11.07 -22.52 3.61
CA LYS A 242 10.65 -22.95 2.28
C LYS A 242 10.67 -24.49 2.11
N LYS A 243 11.53 -25.19 2.86
CA LYS A 243 11.63 -26.66 2.87
C LYS A 243 10.44 -27.34 3.57
N TYR A 244 9.78 -26.67 4.51
CA TYR A 244 8.59 -27.19 5.22
C TYR A 244 7.26 -26.90 4.52
N TRP A 245 7.24 -26.11 3.45
CA TRP A 245 6.02 -25.76 2.69
C TRP A 245 5.80 -26.61 1.43
N HIS A 246 6.68 -27.58 1.16
CA HIS A 246 6.66 -28.43 -0.05
C HIS A 246 6.73 -29.94 0.26
N THR A 247 6.47 -30.33 1.52
CA THR A 247 6.19 -31.72 1.92
C THR A 247 4.77 -31.75 2.47
#